data_AF-A0A7R9QM26-F1
#
_entry.id   AF-A0A7R9QM26-F1
#
_cell.length_a   1.000
_cell.length_b   1.000
_cell.length_c   1.000
_cell.angle_alpha   90.00
_cell.angle_beta   90.00
_cell.angle_gamma   90.00
#
_symmetry.space_group_name_H-M   'P 1'
#
loop_
_entity.id
_entity.type
_entity.pdbx_description
1 polymer ?
#
loop_
_entity_poly.entity_id
_entity_poly.type
_entity_poly.pdbx_seq_one_letter_code
_entity_poly.pdbx_strand_id
1 'polypeptide(L)'
;MSVIHVKDMEEFNKLLIRDTLIVTHFMAEWAEQCLQINDVFTELSTNKDYANVIFAKVIAEDIPELSKQMNVTSVPTCILFSKAKQLSRIEGADVPQLTTQVKQLAFKLGSNTGITSSASDNNIDVRLKALINRSPVMVFMKGSPDAP
;
A
#
# COMPACT_ATOMS: atom_id res chain seq x y z
N MET A 1 4.03 17.73 -5.17
CA MET A 1 3.36 18.28 -3.97
C MET A 1 4.29 18.16 -2.78
N SER A 2 4.16 19.06 -1.80
CA SER A 2 4.92 19.00 -0.56
C SER A 2 4.38 17.92 0.37
N VAL A 3 5.25 17.32 1.18
CA VAL A 3 4.88 16.42 2.28
C VAL A 3 4.28 17.26 3.41
N ILE A 4 3.06 16.94 3.83
CA ILE A 4 2.34 17.66 4.89
C ILE A 4 2.87 17.20 6.24
N HIS A 5 3.22 18.15 7.12
CA HIS A 5 3.62 17.83 8.48
C HIS A 5 2.44 18.05 9.42
N VAL A 6 1.93 16.96 9.97
CA VAL A 6 0.77 16.97 10.86
C VAL A 6 1.25 17.20 12.29
N LYS A 7 0.78 18.29 12.91
CA LYS A 7 1.14 18.66 14.29
C LYS A 7 0.03 18.41 15.30
N ASP A 8 -1.21 18.40 14.84
CA ASP A 8 -2.38 18.28 15.70
C ASP A 8 -3.31 17.15 15.24
N MET A 9 -4.04 16.56 16.19
CA MET A 9 -5.04 15.54 15.90
C MET A 9 -6.17 16.08 15.00
N GLU A 10 -6.57 17.34 15.16
CA GLU A 10 -7.57 17.96 14.29
C GLU A 10 -7.13 18.01 12.83
N GLU A 11 -5.86 18.32 12.58
CA GLU A 11 -5.30 18.36 11.24
C GLU A 11 -5.30 16.96 10.63
N PHE A 12 -4.91 15.94 11.41
CA PHE A 12 -4.99 14.54 11.00
C PHE A 12 -6.42 14.13 10.61
N ASN A 13 -7.41 14.46 11.43
CA ASN A 13 -8.82 14.16 11.15
C ASN A 13 -9.33 14.87 9.89
N LYS A 14 -8.94 16.13 9.68
CA LYS A 14 -9.26 16.89 8.45
C LYS A 14 -8.65 16.24 7.21
N LEU A 15 -7.46 15.65 7.33
CA LEU A 15 -6.86 14.89 6.24
C LEU A 15 -7.67 13.62 5.95
N LEU A 16 -8.02 12.83 6.96
CA LEU A 16 -8.74 11.56 6.81
C LEU A 16 -10.12 11.68 6.12
N ILE A 17 -10.78 12.83 6.23
CA ILE A 17 -12.08 13.12 5.60
C ILE A 17 -11.96 13.23 4.07
N ARG A 18 -10.76 13.48 3.53
CA ARG A 18 -10.56 13.63 2.08
C ARG A 18 -10.79 12.32 1.34
N ASP A 19 -11.37 12.42 0.14
CA ASP A 19 -11.60 11.27 -0.74
C ASP A 19 -10.37 10.92 -1.62
N THR A 20 -9.19 11.02 -1.03
CA THR A 20 -7.90 10.75 -1.68
C THR A 20 -7.14 9.70 -0.89
N LEU A 21 -6.20 9.01 -1.53
CA LEU A 21 -5.29 8.13 -0.80
C LEU A 21 -4.38 8.99 0.08
N ILE A 22 -4.33 8.70 1.37
CA ILE A 22 -3.48 9.40 2.33
C ILE A 22 -2.46 8.39 2.86
N VAL A 23 -1.18 8.72 2.76
CA VAL A 23 -0.09 7.90 3.26
C VAL A 23 0.52 8.66 4.43
N THR A 24 0.38 8.13 5.64
CA THR A 24 0.88 8.73 6.87
C THR A 24 2.11 7.98 7.36
N HIS A 25 3.23 8.68 7.47
CA HIS A 25 4.47 8.19 8.06
C HIS A 25 4.58 8.66 9.52
N PHE A 26 4.53 7.72 10.45
CA PHE A 26 4.88 7.93 11.85
C PHE A 26 6.38 7.77 12.01
N MET A 27 7.05 8.86 12.37
CA MET A 27 8.51 8.95 12.46
C MET A 27 8.96 9.49 13.81
N ALA A 28 10.27 9.37 14.07
CA ALA A 28 10.97 10.10 15.12
C ALA A 28 12.27 10.69 14.55
N GLU A 29 12.64 11.90 14.96
CA GLU A 29 13.77 12.63 14.37
C GLU A 29 15.12 11.97 14.65
N TRP A 30 15.23 11.24 15.76
CA TRP A 30 16.44 10.51 16.16
C TRP A 30 16.63 9.17 15.42
N ALA A 31 15.61 8.68 14.70
CA ALA A 31 15.66 7.37 14.05
C ALA A 31 16.18 7.49 12.61
N GLU A 32 17.40 7.01 12.36
CA GLU A 32 18.06 7.05 11.04
C GLU A 32 17.22 6.37 9.93
N GLN A 33 16.54 5.28 10.28
CA GLN A 33 15.62 4.54 9.40
C GLN A 33 14.45 5.40 8.91
N CYS A 34 14.04 6.42 9.68
CA CYS A 34 12.98 7.34 9.27
C CYS A 34 13.46 8.32 8.18
N LEU A 35 14.75 8.65 8.15
CA LEU A 35 15.31 9.54 7.12
C LEU A 35 15.17 8.92 5.73
N GLN A 36 15.44 7.62 5.60
CA GLN A 36 15.28 6.89 4.34
C GLN A 36 13.84 6.95 3.83
N ILE A 37 12.86 6.76 4.71
CA ILE A 37 11.44 6.85 4.34
C ILE A 37 11.04 8.28 3.99
N ASN A 38 11.61 9.30 4.64
CA ASN A 38 11.35 10.70 4.33
C ASN A 38 11.83 11.08 2.92
N ASP A 39 12.99 10.57 2.50
CA ASP A 39 13.50 10.79 1.14
C ASP A 39 12.56 10.16 0.11
N VAL A 40 12.11 8.92 0.37
CA VAL A 40 11.13 8.21 -0.47
C VAL A 40 9.81 8.97 -0.54
N PHE A 41 9.30 9.50 0.57
CA PHE A 41 8.08 10.31 0.57
C PHE A 41 8.24 11.58 -0.28
N THR A 42 9.40 12.21 -0.23
CA THR A 42 9.70 13.41 -1.03
C THR A 42 9.79 13.09 -2.52
N GLU A 43 10.38 11.95 -2.87
CA GLU A 43 10.43 11.47 -4.26
C GLU A 43 9.03 11.12 -4.77
N LEU A 44 8.27 10.32 -4.02
CA LEU A 44 6.91 9.92 -4.37
C LEU A 44 5.96 11.11 -4.46
N SER A 45 6.10 12.12 -3.60
CA SER A 45 5.27 13.33 -3.65
C SER A 45 5.59 14.24 -4.83
N THR A 46 6.80 14.13 -5.39
CA THR A 46 7.24 14.89 -6.58
C THR A 46 6.79 14.22 -7.87
N ASN A 47 6.59 12.90 -7.86
CA ASN A 47 6.13 12.16 -9.03
C ASN A 47 4.66 12.50 -9.38
N LYS A 48 4.42 12.81 -10.66
CA LYS A 48 3.09 13.17 -11.20
C LYS A 48 2.09 12.02 -11.15
N ASP A 49 2.56 10.77 -11.19
CA ASP A 49 1.71 9.58 -11.13
C ASP A 49 0.96 9.48 -9.79
N TYR A 50 1.48 10.13 -8.74
CA TYR A 50 0.89 10.17 -7.40
C TYR A 50 0.35 11.55 -7.04
N ALA A 51 0.02 12.40 -8.02
CA ALA A 51 -0.55 13.72 -7.76
C ALA A 51 -1.88 13.70 -6.96
N ASN A 52 -2.59 12.56 -6.99
CA ASN A 52 -3.84 12.33 -6.25
C ASN A 52 -3.62 11.69 -4.86
N VAL A 53 -2.36 11.52 -4.45
CA VAL A 53 -1.97 10.92 -3.16
C VAL A 53 -1.44 12.01 -2.24
N ILE A 54 -1.92 12.01 -1.01
CA ILE A 54 -1.48 12.92 0.04
C ILE A 54 -0.45 12.21 0.90
N PHE A 55 0.75 12.75 0.95
CA PHE A 55 1.82 12.26 1.81
C PHE A 55 1.89 13.13 3.07
N ALA A 56 1.69 12.50 4.23
CA ALA A 56 1.70 13.14 5.53
C ALA A 56 2.78 12.53 6.42
N LYS A 57 3.51 13.36 7.16
CA LYS A 57 4.48 12.94 8.18
C LYS A 57 4.00 13.40 9.55
N VAL A 58 4.07 12.48 10.52
CA VAL A 58 3.68 12.67 11.92
C VAL A 58 4.88 12.31 12.79
N ILE A 59 5.27 13.20 13.69
CA ILE A 59 6.25 12.87 14.72
C ILE A 59 5.49 12.15 15.84
N ALA A 60 5.81 10.87 16.06
CA ALA A 60 5.05 10.01 16.99
C ALA A 60 5.14 10.51 18.45
N GLU A 61 6.22 11.21 18.79
CA GLU A 61 6.49 11.79 20.11
C GLU A 61 5.71 13.08 20.37
N ASP A 62 5.44 13.87 19.34
CA ASP A 62 4.68 15.12 19.46
C ASP A 62 3.19 14.87 19.72
N ILE A 63 2.66 13.77 19.18
CA ILE A 63 1.23 13.41 19.28
C ILE A 63 1.07 11.97 19.81
N PRO A 64 1.39 11.71 21.08
CA PRO A 64 1.37 10.36 21.66
C PRO A 64 -0.05 9.75 21.64
N GLU A 65 -1.08 10.58 21.73
CA GLU A 65 -2.48 10.15 21.65
C GLU A 65 -2.81 9.53 20.29
N LEU A 66 -2.35 10.15 19.20
CA LEU A 66 -2.54 9.64 17.84
C LEU A 66 -1.77 8.34 17.63
N SER A 67 -0.51 8.29 18.09
CA SER A 67 0.31 7.07 18.05
C SER A 67 -0.38 5.91 18.77
N LYS A 68 -0.98 6.17 19.94
CA LYS A 68 -1.73 5.17 20.70
C LYS A 68 -3.02 4.74 19.98
N GLN A 69 -3.78 5.70 19.45
CA GLN A 69 -5.02 5.43 18.71
C GLN A 69 -4.78 4.59 17.46
N MET A 70 -3.65 4.81 16.78
CA MET A 70 -3.25 4.06 15.58
C MET A 70 -2.42 2.80 15.91
N ASN A 71 -2.29 2.47 17.21
CA ASN A 71 -1.51 1.34 17.72
C ASN A 71 -0.06 1.32 17.18
N VAL A 72 0.58 2.48 17.02
CA VAL A 72 1.97 2.59 16.59
C VAL A 72 2.88 2.27 17.77
N THR A 73 3.55 1.12 17.71
CA THR A 73 4.47 0.63 18.76
C THR A 73 5.93 0.86 18.42
N SER A 74 6.26 1.07 17.15
CA SER A 74 7.63 1.22 16.66
C SER A 74 7.66 2.18 15.47
N VAL A 75 8.70 2.99 15.38
CA VAL A 75 8.97 3.88 14.26
C VAL A 75 10.15 3.33 13.44
N PRO A 76 10.16 3.48 12.11
CA PRO A 76 9.11 4.08 11.27
C PRO A 76 7.90 3.16 11.10
N THR A 77 6.69 3.71 11.08
CA THR A 77 5.47 3.00 10.68
C THR A 77 4.72 3.82 9.64
N CYS A 78 4.38 3.21 8.51
CA CYS A 78 3.59 3.83 7.46
C CYS A 78 2.19 3.23 7.43
N ILE A 79 1.16 4.07 7.46
CA ILE A 79 -0.23 3.64 7.40
C ILE A 79 -0.93 4.35 6.24
N LEU A 80 -1.62 3.57 5.41
CA LEU A 80 -2.34 4.07 4.24
C LEU A 80 -3.83 4.12 4.53
N PHE A 81 -4.44 5.28 4.27
CA PHE A 81 -5.85 5.55 4.50
C PHE A 81 -6.56 5.93 3.20
N SER A 82 -7.83 5.55 3.10
CA SER A 82 -8.76 6.07 2.10
C SER A 82 -10.15 6.13 2.70
N LYS A 83 -10.84 7.26 2.51
CA LYS A 83 -12.21 7.47 3.05
C LYS A 83 -12.32 7.17 4.55
N ALA A 84 -11.38 7.69 5.34
CA ALA A 84 -11.23 7.44 6.77
C ALA A 84 -11.07 5.94 7.19
N LYS A 85 -10.76 5.04 6.26
CA LYS A 85 -10.48 3.62 6.54
C LYS A 85 -9.00 3.32 6.34
N GLN A 86 -8.42 2.57 7.27
CA GLN A 86 -7.10 2.00 7.12
C GLN A 86 -7.13 0.89 6.07
N LEU A 87 -6.33 1.04 5.01
CA LEU A 87 -6.22 0.07 3.93
C LEU A 87 -5.04 -0.89 4.12
N SER A 88 -3.90 -0.34 4.54
CA SER A 88 -2.65 -1.08 4.66
C SER A 88 -1.77 -0.44 5.73
N ARG A 89 -0.94 -1.26 6.37
CA ARG A 89 0.00 -0.89 7.42
C ARG A 89 1.32 -1.57 7.13
N ILE A 90 2.39 -0.79 7.21
CA ILE A 90 3.76 -1.24 6.98
C ILE A 90 4.55 -0.78 8.20
N GLU A 91 5.18 -1.73 8.87
CA GLU A 91 6.01 -1.48 10.03
C GLU A 91 7.47 -1.64 9.64
N GLY A 92 8.32 -0.71 10.07
CA GLY A 92 9.72 -0.68 9.72
C GLY A 92 10.01 0.06 8.40
N ALA A 93 11.30 0.10 8.06
CA ALA A 93 11.82 0.83 6.90
C ALA A 93 11.79 0.00 5.61
N ASP A 94 10.62 -0.54 5.25
CA ASP A 94 10.45 -1.32 4.01
C ASP A 94 10.01 -0.42 2.85
N VAL A 95 11.00 0.16 2.16
CA VAL A 95 10.81 1.01 0.98
C VAL A 95 10.16 0.26 -0.20
N PRO A 96 10.60 -0.97 -0.57
CA PRO A 96 9.96 -1.74 -1.64
C PRO A 96 8.48 -2.01 -1.39
N GLN A 97 8.13 -2.42 -0.17
CA GLN A 97 6.75 -2.73 0.19
C GLN A 97 5.89 -1.47 0.16
N LEU A 98 6.39 -0.35 0.71
CA LEU A 98 5.71 0.94 0.65
C LEU A 98 5.40 1.36 -0.78
N THR A 99 6.40 1.36 -1.65
CA THR A 99 6.23 1.79 -3.05
C THR A 99 5.23 0.90 -3.79
N THR A 100 5.28 -0.41 -3.54
CA THR A 100 4.36 -1.38 -4.14
C THR A 100 2.93 -1.15 -3.67
N GLN A 101 2.71 -0.95 -2.37
CA GLN A 101 1.39 -0.69 -1.79
C GLN A 101 0.81 0.64 -2.28
N VAL A 102 1.62 1.71 -2.31
CA VAL A 102 1.19 3.02 -2.83
C VAL A 102 0.80 2.89 -4.31
N LYS A 103 1.60 2.21 -5.14
CA LYS A 103 1.28 1.93 -6.54
C LYS A 103 -0.04 1.20 -6.70
N GLN A 104 -0.20 0.09 -5.97
CA GLN A 104 -1.40 -0.75 -6.05
C GLN A 104 -2.65 0.01 -5.64
N LEU A 105 -2.59 0.75 -4.52
CA LEU A 105 -3.74 1.50 -4.01
C LEU A 105 -4.05 2.73 -4.85
N ALA A 106 -3.03 3.46 -5.34
CA ALA A 106 -3.23 4.57 -6.26
C ALA A 106 -3.90 4.10 -7.57
N PHE A 107 -3.45 2.97 -8.12
CA PHE A 107 -4.07 2.37 -9.30
C PHE A 107 -5.50 1.90 -9.02
N LYS A 108 -5.73 1.22 -7.89
CA LYS A 108 -7.07 0.74 -7.48
C LYS A 108 -8.06 1.88 -7.28
N LEU A 109 -7.62 3.00 -6.71
CA LEU A 109 -8.46 4.18 -6.50
C LEU A 109 -8.75 4.93 -7.81
N GLY A 110 -7.78 5.00 -8.73
CA GLY A 110 -7.99 5.55 -10.07
C GLY A 110 -8.83 4.69 -11.01
N SER A 111 -8.88 3.37 -10.76
CA SER A 111 -9.59 2.39 -11.61
C SER A 111 -11.00 2.08 -11.12
N ASN A 112 -11.55 2.86 -10.18
CA ASN A 112 -12.81 2.51 -9.51
C ASN A 112 -14.09 2.73 -10.35
N THR A 113 -13.99 2.63 -11.68
CA THR A 113 -15.08 2.09 -12.52
C THR A 113 -14.93 0.57 -12.57
N GLY A 114 -15.23 -0.09 -11.44
CA GLY A 114 -15.39 -1.53 -11.34
C GLY A 114 -14.08 -2.33 -11.29
N ILE A 115 -13.71 -2.76 -10.08
CA ILE A 115 -13.61 -4.17 -9.69
C ILE A 115 -13.07 -4.22 -8.26
N THR A 116 -13.92 -4.70 -7.35
CA THR A 116 -13.60 -5.17 -6.00
C THR A 116 -12.52 -6.25 -6.05
N SER A 117 -11.26 -5.86 -5.92
CA SER A 117 -10.15 -6.80 -5.74
C SER A 117 -9.92 -7.06 -4.25
N SER A 118 -10.71 -7.98 -3.70
CA SER A 118 -10.20 -9.06 -2.86
C SER A 118 -10.14 -10.29 -3.77
N ALA A 119 -9.03 -11.04 -3.77
CA ALA A 119 -8.73 -12.24 -4.56
C ALA A 119 -7.90 -12.03 -5.84
N SER A 120 -6.59 -11.84 -5.65
CA SER A 120 -5.58 -12.18 -6.66
C SER A 120 -5.03 -13.57 -6.34
N ASP A 121 -5.80 -14.59 -6.72
CA ASP A 121 -5.30 -15.93 -7.09
C ASP A 121 -6.34 -16.62 -8.01
N ASN A 122 -7.63 -16.42 -7.76
CA ASN A 122 -8.70 -17.10 -8.52
C ASN A 122 -8.87 -16.70 -10.00
N ASN A 123 -8.19 -15.66 -10.51
CA ASN A 123 -8.43 -15.21 -11.89
C ASN A 123 -7.52 -15.90 -12.92
N ILE A 124 -6.27 -16.20 -12.55
CA ILE A 124 -5.34 -16.87 -13.46
C ILE A 124 -5.69 -18.36 -13.59
N ASP A 125 -6.02 -19.02 -12.48
CA ASP A 125 -6.35 -20.45 -12.45
C ASP A 125 -7.64 -20.77 -13.20
N VAL A 126 -8.67 -19.95 -13.02
CA VAL A 126 -9.95 -20.10 -13.73
C VAL A 126 -9.75 -19.89 -15.23
N ARG A 127 -8.92 -18.93 -15.63
CA ARG A 127 -8.65 -18.61 -17.03
C ARG A 127 -7.78 -19.68 -17.71
N LEU A 128 -6.78 -20.21 -17.00
CA LEU A 128 -5.97 -21.34 -17.45
C LEU A 128 -6.83 -22.59 -17.62
N LYS A 129 -7.69 -22.89 -16.64
CA LYS A 129 -8.60 -24.05 -16.69
C LYS A 129 -9.61 -23.95 -17.83
N ALA A 130 -10.14 -22.76 -18.11
CA ALA A 130 -11.04 -22.53 -19.25
C ALA A 130 -10.33 -22.70 -20.60
N LEU A 131 -9.06 -22.28 -20.71
CA LEU A 131 -8.26 -22.45 -21.94
C LEU A 131 -7.88 -23.91 -22.17
N ILE A 132 -7.47 -24.63 -21.13
CA ILE A 132 -7.13 -26.06 -21.20
C ILE A 132 -8.34 -26.88 -21.68
N ASN A 133 -9.53 -26.57 -21.19
CA ASN A 133 -10.75 -27.31 -21.54
C ASN A 133 -11.42 -26.85 -22.85
N ARG A 134 -10.91 -25.80 -23.51
CA ARG A 134 -11.52 -25.26 -24.73
C ARG A 134 -11.39 -26.18 -25.94
N SER A 135 -10.35 -27.02 -25.94
CA SER A 135 -10.08 -27.99 -27.00
C SER A 135 -9.76 -29.34 -26.36
N PRO A 136 -10.33 -30.46 -26.83
CA PRO A 136 -9.94 -31.78 -26.35
C PRO A 136 -8.49 -32.05 -26.78
N VAL A 137 -7.55 -31.86 -25.85
CA VAL A 137 -6.15 -32.22 -26.04
C VAL A 137 -5.98 -33.67 -25.59
N MET A 138 -5.67 -34.55 -26.55
CA MET A 138 -5.33 -35.95 -26.24
C MET A 138 -3.82 -36.00 -25.95
N VAL A 139 -3.45 -36.17 -24.67
CA VAL A 139 -2.04 -36.35 -24.30
C VAL A 139 -1.63 -37.79 -24.60
N PHE A 140 -0.82 -37.97 -25.64
CA PHE A 140 -0.11 -39.22 -25.86
C PHE A 140 1.15 -39.22 -24.99
N MET A 141 1.04 -39.76 -23.78
CA MET A 141 2.22 -40.10 -22.99
C MET A 141 2.91 -41.28 -23.67
N LYS A 142 3.98 -41.04 -24.42
CA LYS A 142 4.83 -42.12 -24.92
C LYS A 142 5.81 -42.50 -23.82
N GLY A 143 5.44 -43.48 -23.02
CA GLY A 143 6.29 -44.07 -21.98
C GLY A 143 5.51 -45.10 -21.18
N SER A 144 6.13 -46.24 -20.89
CA SER A 144 5.61 -47.21 -19.93
C SER A 144 5.89 -46.73 -18.50
N PRO A 145 4.98 -47.01 -17.55
CA PRO A 145 5.06 -46.51 -16.16
C PRO A 145 6.26 -47.00 -15.32
N ASP A 146 7.15 -47.82 -15.87
CA ASP A 146 8.28 -48.45 -15.16
C ASP A 146 9.61 -47.68 -15.23
N ALA A 147 9.65 -46.47 -15.77
CA ALA A 147 10.82 -45.60 -15.61
C ALA A 147 10.40 -44.11 -15.62
N PRO A 148 10.40 -43.42 -14.47
CA PRO A 148 10.18 -41.97 -14.44
C PRO A 148 11.34 -41.19 -15.08
#